data_AF-A0A3M2BD53-F1
#
_entry.id   AF-A0A3M2BD53-F1
#
_cell.length_a   1.000
_cell.length_b   1.000
_cell.length_c   1.000
_cell.angle_alpha   90.00
_cell.angle_beta   90.00
_cell.angle_gamma   90.00
#
_symmetry.space_group_name_H-M   'P 1'
#
loop_
_entity.id
_entity.type
_entity.pdbx_description
1 polymer ?
#
loop_
_entity_poly.entity_id
_entity_poly.type
_entity_poly.pdbx_seq_one_letter_code
_entity_poly.pdbx_strand_id
1 'polypeptide(L)'
;MDARAAMKVWARLRADPVALAAWLVAMAAAMVSVGVWAAPQQRAPHFEPQVRVRLGVDENGLDRVVTVPMERYVAGVLSGELLSDWPSACFQAQAIAARSYVV
;
A
#
# COMPACT_ATOMS: atom_id res chain seq x y z
N MET A 1 5.03 39.39 15.34
CA MET A 1 6.46 39.29 15.72
C MET A 1 7.07 40.67 15.66
N ASP A 2 7.66 41.11 16.77
CA ASP A 2 8.21 42.46 16.92
C ASP A 2 9.58 42.58 16.22
N ALA A 3 9.73 43.52 15.29
CA ALA A 3 10.95 43.71 14.49
C ALA A 3 12.18 43.97 15.37
N ARG A 4 11.99 44.53 16.57
CA ARG A 4 13.07 44.73 17.55
C ARG A 4 13.59 43.42 18.13
N ALA A 5 12.74 42.40 18.26
CA ALA A 5 13.16 41.08 18.72
C ALA A 5 14.01 40.37 17.64
N ALA A 6 13.62 40.49 16.38
CA ALA A 6 14.36 39.93 15.24
C ALA A 6 15.75 40.58 15.08
N MET A 7 15.86 41.90 15.28
CA MET A 7 17.14 42.63 15.24
C MET A 7 18.12 42.21 16.34
N LYS A 8 17.63 42.00 17.58
CA LYS A 8 18.48 41.55 18.70
C LYS A 8 19.01 40.14 18.48
N VAL A 9 18.19 39.26 17.92
CA VAL A 9 18.60 37.91 17.51
C VAL A 9 19.67 37.99 16.41
N TRP A 10 19.48 38.83 15.41
CA TRP A 10 20.47 39.07 14.35
C TRP A 10 21.82 39.57 14.86
N ALA A 11 21.82 40.52 15.80
CA ALA A 11 23.05 41.04 16.39
C ALA A 11 23.82 39.98 17.19
N ARG A 12 23.12 39.09 17.91
CA ARG A 12 23.74 38.03 18.71
C ARG A 12 24.28 36.88 17.86
N LEU A 13 23.64 36.57 16.74
CA LEU A 13 24.07 35.52 15.81
C LEU A 13 25.36 35.88 15.05
N ARG A 14 25.61 37.18 14.81
CA ARG A 14 26.82 37.66 14.12
C ARG A 14 28.06 37.67 15.02
N ALA A 15 27.89 37.69 16.35
CA ALA A 15 28.97 37.88 17.33
C ALA A 15 29.46 36.58 17.98
N ASP A 16 28.70 35.49 17.90
CA ASP A 16 29.02 34.21 18.57
C ASP A 16 28.94 33.03 17.59
N PRO A 17 30.06 32.37 17.25
CA PRO A 17 30.06 31.24 16.32
C PRO A 17 29.26 30.03 16.82
N VAL A 18 29.10 29.87 18.14
CA VAL A 18 28.29 28.78 18.73
C VAL A 18 26.80 29.03 18.50
N ALA A 19 26.36 30.29 18.62
CA ALA A 19 24.98 30.67 18.36
C ALA A 19 24.59 30.48 16.89
N LEU A 20 25.51 30.77 15.96
CA LEU A 20 25.33 30.53 14.53
C LEU A 20 25.18 29.03 14.23
N ALA A 21 26.05 28.20 14.81
CA ALA A 21 26.00 26.75 14.62
C ALA A 21 24.69 26.13 15.14
N ALA A 22 24.25 26.53 16.34
CA ALA A 22 22.98 26.07 16.92
C ALA A 22 21.78 26.43 16.04
N TRP A 23 21.78 27.62 15.43
CA TRP A 23 20.73 28.06 14.50
C TRP A 23 20.71 27.24 13.20
N LEU A 24 21.88 26.95 12.62
CA LEU A 24 21.98 26.13 11.41
C LEU A 24 21.51 24.69 11.66
N VAL A 25 21.84 24.12 12.83
CA VAL A 25 21.37 22.78 13.23
C VAL A 25 19.85 22.77 13.40
N ALA A 26 19.27 23.78 14.05
CA ALA A 26 17.82 23.89 14.21
C ALA A 26 17.10 24.01 12.85
N MET A 27 17.65 24.78 11.91
CA MET A 27 17.11 24.88 10.56
C MET A 27 17.20 23.57 9.78
N ALA A 28 18.33 22.86 9.87
CA ALA A 28 18.49 21.55 9.25
C ALA A 28 17.48 20.53 9.82
N ALA A 29 17.29 20.50 11.14
CA ALA A 29 16.30 19.64 11.79
C ALA A 29 14.86 19.97 11.34
N ALA A 30 14.53 21.25 11.17
CA ALA A 30 13.22 21.67 10.68
C ALA A 30 13.00 21.25 9.20
N MET A 31 14.02 21.37 8.34
CA MET A 31 13.95 20.94 6.94
C MET A 31 13.79 19.42 6.80
N VAL A 32 14.51 18.64 7.62
CA VAL A 32 14.34 17.18 7.69
C VAL A 32 12.92 16.83 8.15
N SER A 33 12.40 17.54 9.15
CA SER A 33 11.04 17.31 9.64
C SER A 33 9.99 17.54 8.55
N VAL A 34 10.08 18.63 7.77
CA VAL A 34 9.14 18.90 6.67
C VAL A 34 9.22 17.85 5.56
N GLY A 35 10.43 17.40 5.22
CA GLY A 35 10.64 16.38 4.19
C GLY A 35 10.06 15.01 4.56
N VAL A 36 10.03 14.66 5.85
CA VAL A 36 9.50 13.37 6.34
C VAL A 36 7.97 13.30 6.23
N TRP A 37 7.25 14.40 6.45
CA TRP A 37 5.78 14.42 6.37
C TRP A 37 5.24 14.69 4.96
N ALA A 38 6.04 15.33 4.10
CA ALA A 38 5.67 15.66 2.72
C ALA A 38 6.10 14.60 1.69
N ALA A 39 6.79 13.54 2.12
CA ALA A 39 7.14 12.43 1.24
C ALA A 39 5.84 11.83 0.68
N PRO A 40 5.63 11.81 -0.65
CA PRO A 40 4.48 11.16 -1.23
C PRO A 40 4.52 9.70 -0.80
N GLN A 41 3.54 9.29 0.00
CA GLN A 41 3.37 7.92 0.44
C GLN A 41 3.37 7.05 -0.83
N GLN A 42 4.46 6.33 -1.09
CA GLN A 42 4.52 5.42 -2.22
C GLN A 42 3.43 4.39 -2.00
N ARG A 43 2.35 4.51 -2.78
CA ARG A 43 1.23 3.58 -2.74
C ARG A 43 1.82 2.23 -3.09
N ALA A 44 1.75 1.28 -2.13
CA ALA A 44 2.26 -0.05 -2.34
C ALA A 44 1.72 -0.59 -3.69
N PRO A 45 2.54 -1.30 -4.48
CA PRO A 45 2.07 -1.92 -5.70
C PRO A 45 0.83 -2.77 -5.39
N HIS A 46 -0.20 -2.64 -6.23
CA HIS A 46 -1.43 -3.40 -6.07
C HIS A 46 -1.12 -4.88 -6.28
N PHE A 47 -0.91 -5.63 -5.20
CA PHE A 47 -0.68 -7.07 -5.27
C PHE A 47 -2.02 -7.76 -5.47
N GLU A 48 -2.23 -8.34 -6.65
CA GLU A 48 -3.36 -9.23 -6.89
C GLU A 48 -3.00 -10.63 -6.39
N PRO A 49 -3.71 -11.19 -5.40
CA PRO A 49 -3.40 -12.53 -4.89
C PRO A 49 -3.53 -13.59 -5.99
N GLN A 50 -2.62 -14.56 -5.98
CA GLN A 50 -2.57 -15.63 -6.98
C GLN A 50 -3.00 -16.95 -6.34
N VAL A 51 -3.80 -17.74 -7.06
CA VAL A 51 -4.32 -19.04 -6.62
C VAL A 51 -3.75 -20.14 -7.53
N ARG A 52 -3.32 -21.25 -6.95
CA ARG A 52 -2.94 -22.47 -7.69
C ARG A 52 -4.13 -23.41 -7.78
N VAL A 53 -4.59 -23.68 -9.00
CA VAL A 53 -5.73 -24.56 -9.29
C VAL A 53 -5.23 -25.83 -9.97
N ARG A 54 -5.61 -27.00 -9.45
CA ARG A 54 -5.37 -28.29 -10.09
C ARG A 54 -6.49 -28.58 -11.09
N LEU A 55 -6.14 -28.78 -12.35
CA LEU A 55 -7.07 -29.02 -13.46
C LEU A 55 -7.27 -30.50 -13.79
N GLY A 56 -6.46 -31.39 -13.22
CA GLY A 56 -6.49 -32.82 -13.46
C GLY A 56 -5.09 -33.41 -13.63
N VAL A 57 -5.04 -34.62 -14.18
CA VAL A 57 -3.80 -35.35 -14.49
C VAL A 57 -3.61 -35.35 -16.01
N ASP A 58 -2.39 -35.13 -16.48
CA ASP A 58 -2.05 -35.16 -17.90
C ASP A 58 -1.80 -36.59 -18.44
N GLU A 59 -1.48 -36.71 -19.73
CA GLU A 59 -1.24 -37.99 -20.41
C GLU A 59 -0.04 -38.77 -19.83
N ASN A 60 0.88 -38.09 -19.13
CA ASN A 60 2.05 -38.67 -18.50
C ASN A 60 1.82 -39.02 -17.02
N GLY A 61 0.62 -38.81 -16.49
CA GLY A 61 0.32 -39.05 -15.08
C GLY A 61 0.70 -37.90 -14.13
N LEU A 62 1.01 -36.70 -14.64
CA LEU A 62 1.40 -35.54 -13.85
C LEU A 62 0.23 -34.59 -13.58
N ASP A 63 0.23 -33.95 -12.42
CA ASP A 63 -0.77 -32.95 -12.08
C ASP A 63 -0.62 -31.69 -12.93
N ARG A 64 -1.68 -31.34 -13.67
CA ARG A 64 -1.78 -30.06 -14.34
C ARG A 64 -2.24 -29.01 -13.35
N VAL A 65 -1.33 -28.13 -12.94
CA VAL A 65 -1.61 -27.01 -12.03
C VAL A 65 -1.41 -25.69 -12.76
N VAL A 66 -2.37 -24.79 -12.66
CA VAL A 66 -2.28 -23.43 -13.21
C VAL A 66 -2.34 -22.40 -12.09
N THR A 67 -1.65 -21.29 -12.28
CA THR A 67 -1.74 -20.13 -11.38
C THR A 67 -2.62 -19.08 -12.03
N VAL A 68 -3.64 -18.61 -11.31
CA VAL A 68 -4.59 -17.61 -11.79
C VAL A 68 -4.78 -16.50 -10.75
N PRO A 69 -5.11 -15.27 -11.18
CA PRO A 69 -5.47 -14.22 -10.25
C PRO A 69 -6.74 -14.56 -9.46
N MET A 70 -6.82 -14.14 -8.20
CA MET A 70 -7.91 -14.44 -7.27
C MET A 70 -9.29 -14.15 -7.87
N GLU A 71 -9.48 -12.99 -8.48
CA GLU A 71 -10.78 -12.59 -9.02
C GLU A 71 -11.16 -13.41 -10.27
N ARG A 72 -10.18 -13.89 -11.03
CA ARG A 72 -10.42 -14.81 -12.15
C ARG A 72 -10.84 -16.19 -11.66
N TYR A 73 -10.24 -16.68 -10.57
CA TYR A 73 -10.66 -17.91 -9.89
C TYR A 73 -12.11 -17.78 -9.40
N VAL A 74 -12.42 -16.71 -8.65
CA VAL A 74 -13.78 -16.47 -8.12
C VAL A 74 -14.81 -16.43 -9.24
N ALA A 75 -14.54 -15.72 -10.33
CA ALA A 75 -15.45 -15.70 -11.49
C ALA A 75 -15.71 -17.11 -12.07
N GLY A 76 -14.66 -17.94 -12.16
CA GLY A 76 -14.78 -19.34 -12.58
C GLY A 76 -15.69 -20.16 -11.66
N VAL A 77 -15.49 -20.04 -10.34
CA VAL A 77 -16.33 -20.72 -9.33
C VAL A 77 -17.80 -20.30 -9.46
N LEU A 78 -18.07 -18.99 -9.51
CA LEU A 78 -19.43 -18.48 -9.65
C LEU A 78 -20.12 -19.01 -10.92
N SER A 79 -19.39 -19.08 -12.04
CA SER A 79 -19.92 -19.60 -13.30
C SER A 79 -20.16 -21.11 -13.31
N GLY A 80 -19.45 -21.86 -12.48
CA GLY A 80 -19.58 -23.32 -12.38
C GLY A 80 -20.61 -23.79 -11.36
N GLU A 81 -20.91 -22.97 -10.35
CA GLU A 81 -21.73 -23.38 -9.20
C GLU A 81 -23.10 -22.69 -9.09
N LEU A 82 -23.27 -21.50 -9.66
CA LEU A 82 -24.53 -20.76 -9.60
C LEU A 82 -25.27 -20.75 -10.94
N LEU A 83 -26.60 -20.80 -10.90
CA LEU A 83 -27.42 -20.56 -12.08
C LEU A 83 -27.40 -19.06 -12.44
N SER A 84 -27.38 -18.75 -13.73
CA SER A 84 -27.23 -17.37 -14.24
C SER A 84 -28.35 -16.42 -13.86
N ASP A 85 -29.53 -16.95 -13.54
CA ASP A 85 -30.75 -16.22 -13.19
C ASP A 85 -30.96 -16.09 -11.67
N TRP A 86 -30.01 -16.57 -10.85
CA TRP A 86 -30.09 -16.42 -9.40
C TRP A 86 -29.99 -14.95 -8.96
N PRO A 87 -30.54 -14.60 -7.79
CA PRO A 87 -30.42 -13.26 -7.24
C PRO A 87 -28.96 -12.84 -7.06
N SER A 88 -28.66 -11.55 -7.28
CA SER A 88 -27.29 -11.00 -7.11
C SER A 88 -26.70 -11.24 -5.72
N ALA A 89 -27.54 -11.31 -4.68
CA ALA A 89 -27.13 -11.62 -3.32
C ALA A 89 -26.48 -13.02 -3.21
N CYS A 90 -26.95 -13.99 -4.00
CA CYS A 90 -26.36 -15.33 -4.03
C CYS A 90 -24.94 -15.29 -4.63
N PHE A 91 -24.73 -14.51 -5.71
CA PHE A 91 -23.40 -14.31 -6.29
C PHE A 91 -22.44 -13.64 -5.30
N GLN A 92 -22.90 -12.64 -4.56
CA GLN A 92 -22.08 -11.97 -3.54
C GLN A 92 -21.71 -12.92 -2.39
N ALA A 93 -22.68 -13.67 -1.87
CA ALA A 93 -22.44 -14.64 -0.80
C ALA A 93 -21.46 -15.74 -1.26
N GLN A 94 -21.66 -16.30 -2.45
CA GLN A 94 -20.78 -17.33 -2.99
C GLN A 94 -19.38 -16.79 -3.28
N ALA A 95 -19.26 -15.54 -3.72
CA ALA A 95 -17.94 -14.93 -3.95
C ALA A 95 -17.14 -14.79 -2.64
N ILE A 96 -17.82 -14.52 -1.52
CA ILE A 96 -17.18 -14.51 -0.19
C ILE A 96 -16.77 -15.93 0.21
N ALA A 97 -17.68 -16.90 0.03
CA ALA A 97 -17.40 -18.31 0.33
C ALA A 97 -16.19 -18.83 -0.47
N ALA A 98 -16.15 -18.59 -1.78
CA ALA A 98 -15.07 -19.00 -2.66
C ALA A 98 -13.70 -18.41 -2.25
N ARG A 99 -13.66 -17.13 -1.86
CA ARG A 99 -12.43 -16.49 -1.35
C ARG A 99 -12.00 -17.07 -0.02
N SER A 100 -12.93 -17.43 0.86
CA SER A 100 -12.61 -18.02 2.16
C SER A 100 -12.10 -19.46 2.07
N TYR A 101 -12.57 -20.22 1.06
CA TYR A 101 -12.21 -21.62 0.89
C TYR A 101 -10.78 -21.83 0.38
N VAL A 102 -10.27 -20.88 -0.41
CA VAL A 102 -9.00 -21.02 -1.15
C VAL A 102 -7.77 -20.50 -0.41
N VAL A 103 -7.98 -19.87 0.76
CA VAL A 103 -6.92 -19.39 1.68
C VAL A 103 -6.49 -20.53 2.59
#